data_AF-A0A1W5XH53-F1
#
_entry.id   AF-A0A1W5XH53-F1
#
_cell.length_a   1.000
_cell.length_b   1.000
_cell.length_c   1.000
_cell.angle_alpha   90.00
_cell.angle_beta   90.00
_cell.angle_gamma   90.00
#
_symmetry.space_group_name_H-M   'P 1'
#
loop_
_entity.id
_entity.type
_entity.pdbx_description
1 polymer ?
#
loop_
_entity_poly.entity_id
_entity_poly.type
_entity_poly.pdbx_seq_one_letter_code
_entity_poly.pdbx_strand_id
1 'polypeptide(L)'
;MTVHDARMTPTPRITTPDVSDSQLRPSDTLHRAIHAAHQTLRDAAVDPSDLDAIIYVVQRRQIPPRWQSARVAYALGAREDVAAFDVPGQRTARSMAKALSAPGEPVRRVLVIEAEGTGQPSASLILG
;
A
#
# COMPACT_ATOMS: atom_id res chain seq x y z
N MET A 1 62.31 -30.15 13.00
CA MET A 1 61.81 -30.40 11.63
C MET A 1 60.42 -31.00 11.77
N THR A 2 59.37 -30.17 11.68
CA THR A 2 58.47 -30.02 10.49
C THR A 2 57.55 -31.25 10.33
N VAL A 3 56.22 -31.19 10.26
CA VAL A 3 55.28 -30.16 9.78
C VAL A 3 53.93 -30.32 10.53
N HIS A 4 53.25 -29.21 10.83
CA HIS A 4 51.85 -29.16 11.25
C HIS A 4 50.94 -29.50 10.06
N ASP A 5 50.08 -30.51 10.17
CA ASP A 5 49.01 -30.71 9.19
C ASP A 5 47.69 -30.18 9.74
N ALA A 6 47.11 -29.28 8.97
CA ALA A 6 46.05 -28.38 9.37
C ALA A 6 44.70 -29.10 9.36
N ARG A 7 44.06 -29.20 10.52
CA ARG A 7 42.64 -29.54 10.61
C ARG A 7 41.83 -28.43 9.95
N MET A 8 41.41 -28.63 8.71
CA MET A 8 40.40 -27.80 8.06
C MET A 8 39.07 -28.00 8.78
N THR A 9 38.73 -27.07 9.66
CA THR A 9 37.37 -26.86 10.15
C THR A 9 36.46 -26.53 8.97
N PRO A 10 35.33 -27.24 8.78
CA PRO A 10 34.38 -26.89 7.73
C PRO A 10 33.78 -25.53 8.04
N THR A 11 33.96 -24.58 7.13
CA THR A 11 33.36 -23.26 7.17
C THR A 11 31.83 -23.43 7.27
N PRO A 12 31.15 -22.81 8.25
CA PRO A 12 29.70 -22.83 8.27
C PRO A 12 29.22 -22.13 6.99
N ARG A 13 28.54 -22.88 6.11
CA ARG A 13 27.79 -22.29 5.02
C ARG A 13 26.78 -21.35 5.66
N ILE A 14 26.98 -20.05 5.46
CA ILE A 14 25.99 -19.03 5.74
C ILE A 14 24.78 -19.42 4.89
N THR A 15 23.78 -20.04 5.51
CA THR A 15 22.45 -20.13 4.96
C THR A 15 22.01 -18.70 4.77
N THR A 16 21.89 -18.29 3.51
CA THR A 16 21.13 -17.09 3.16
C THR A 16 19.82 -17.17 3.91
N PRO A 17 19.42 -16.13 4.67
CA PRO A 17 18.12 -16.16 5.30
C PRO A 17 17.11 -16.41 4.19
N ASP A 18 16.40 -17.53 4.34
CA ASP A 18 15.19 -17.80 3.58
C ASP A 18 14.35 -16.53 3.69
N VAL A 19 14.20 -15.82 2.57
CA VAL A 19 13.39 -14.62 2.49
C VAL A 19 11.96 -15.11 2.52
N SER A 20 11.55 -15.60 3.69
CA SER A 20 10.17 -15.81 4.03
C SER A 20 9.48 -14.48 3.77
N ASP A 21 8.54 -14.49 2.83
CA ASP A 21 7.57 -13.46 2.44
C ASP A 21 6.78 -12.82 3.62
N SER A 22 7.14 -13.13 4.86
CA SER A 22 6.29 -12.98 6.04
C SER A 22 6.45 -11.67 6.79
N GLN A 23 7.42 -10.79 6.47
CA GLN A 23 7.53 -9.49 7.13
C GLN A 23 8.03 -8.38 6.20
N LEU A 24 7.20 -8.02 5.22
CA LEU A 24 7.36 -6.77 4.49
C LEU A 24 7.41 -5.61 5.50
N ARG A 25 8.52 -4.86 5.53
CA ARG A 25 8.64 -3.70 6.41
C ARG A 25 7.50 -2.73 6.06
N PRO A 26 6.87 -2.07 7.05
CA PRO A 26 5.77 -1.12 6.78
C PRO A 26 6.11 -0.02 5.77
N SER A 27 7.41 0.32 5.66
CA SER A 27 7.97 1.22 4.64
C SER A 27 7.76 0.70 3.21
N ASP A 28 7.98 -0.58 2.96
CA ASP A 28 7.93 -1.16 1.62
C ASP A 28 6.48 -1.33 1.15
N THR A 29 5.58 -1.62 2.08
CA THR A 29 4.14 -1.74 1.77
C THR A 29 3.54 -0.40 1.36
N LEU A 30 3.84 0.68 2.08
CA LEU A 30 3.38 2.01 1.67
C LEU A 30 4.00 2.43 0.34
N HIS A 31 5.30 2.20 0.14
CA HIS A 31 5.96 2.55 -1.12
C HIS A 31 5.31 1.84 -2.32
N ARG A 32 5.04 0.53 -2.20
CA ARG A 32 4.31 -0.22 -3.24
C ARG A 32 2.87 0.25 -3.41
N ALA A 33 2.19 0.65 -2.34
CA ALA A 33 0.85 1.20 -2.43
C ALA A 33 0.82 2.53 -3.20
N ILE A 34 1.79 3.42 -2.96
CA ILE A 34 1.99 4.66 -3.71
C ILE A 34 2.28 4.37 -5.18
N HIS A 35 3.15 3.39 -5.45
CA HIS A 35 3.46 2.98 -6.82
C HIS A 35 2.22 2.44 -7.54
N ALA A 36 1.44 1.56 -6.90
CA ALA A 36 0.19 1.04 -7.46
C ALA A 36 -0.81 2.16 -7.74
N ALA A 37 -0.96 3.12 -6.81
CA ALA A 37 -1.80 4.28 -6.99
C ALA A 37 -1.38 5.13 -8.21
N HIS A 38 -0.09 5.48 -8.32
CA HIS A 38 0.42 6.22 -9.49
C HIS A 38 0.15 5.47 -10.80
N GLN A 39 0.36 4.16 -10.82
CA GLN A 39 0.11 3.35 -12.01
C GLN A 39 -1.37 3.40 -12.41
N THR A 40 -2.29 3.19 -11.47
CA THR A 40 -3.73 3.27 -11.72
C THR A 40 -4.16 4.64 -12.23
N LEU A 41 -3.66 5.73 -11.65
CA LEU A 41 -3.99 7.09 -12.10
C LEU A 41 -3.44 7.37 -13.50
N ARG A 42 -2.22 6.92 -13.79
CA ARG A 42 -1.61 7.04 -15.11
C ARG A 42 -2.40 6.27 -16.17
N ASP A 43 -2.79 5.04 -15.87
CA ASP A 43 -3.57 4.19 -16.79
C ASP A 43 -4.96 4.79 -17.06
N ALA A 44 -5.53 5.48 -16.07
CA ALA A 44 -6.80 6.20 -16.21
C ALA A 44 -6.66 7.62 -16.80
N ALA A 45 -5.43 8.10 -17.04
CA ALA A 45 -5.14 9.48 -17.42
C ALA A 45 -5.78 10.54 -16.48
N VAL A 46 -5.75 10.29 -15.17
CA VAL A 46 -6.28 11.18 -14.12
C VAL A 46 -5.14 11.82 -13.35
N ASP A 47 -5.18 13.13 -13.20
CA ASP A 47 -4.24 13.86 -12.35
C ASP A 47 -4.57 13.58 -10.86
N PRO A 48 -3.58 13.35 -9.98
CA PRO A 48 -3.83 13.22 -8.54
C PRO A 48 -4.61 14.38 -7.92
N SER A 49 -4.50 15.59 -8.46
CA SER A 49 -5.26 16.77 -8.04
C SER A 49 -6.75 16.71 -8.43
N ASP A 50 -7.15 15.81 -9.32
CA ASP A 50 -8.54 15.59 -9.71
C ASP A 50 -9.28 14.62 -8.78
N LEU A 51 -8.58 14.00 -7.81
CA LEU A 51 -9.18 13.10 -6.85
C LEU A 51 -10.01 13.85 -5.81
N ASP A 52 -11.20 13.31 -5.55
CA ASP A 52 -12.10 13.81 -4.51
C ASP A 52 -11.92 13.03 -3.20
N ALA A 53 -11.57 11.74 -3.29
CA ALA A 53 -11.31 10.91 -2.12
C ALA A 53 -10.27 9.81 -2.36
N ILE A 54 -9.55 9.46 -1.29
CA ILE A 54 -8.60 8.35 -1.22
C ILE A 54 -8.98 7.45 -0.03
N ILE A 55 -9.22 6.17 -0.31
CA ILE A 55 -9.56 5.16 0.69
C ILE A 55 -8.43 4.14 0.75
N TYR A 56 -7.74 4.05 1.89
CA TYR A 56 -6.71 3.05 2.14
C TYR A 56 -7.27 1.92 2.99
N VAL A 57 -7.19 0.68 2.50
CA VAL A 57 -7.66 -0.50 3.23
C VAL A 57 -6.62 -0.93 4.27
N VAL A 58 -7.01 -0.88 5.54
CA VAL A 58 -6.20 -1.32 6.68
C VAL A 58 -6.72 -2.61 7.30
N GLN A 59 -5.85 -3.35 8.00
CA GLN A 59 -6.29 -4.45 8.85
C GLN A 59 -7.06 -3.94 10.08
N ARG A 60 -8.09 -4.70 10.50
CA ARG A 60 -9.03 -4.37 11.60
C ARG A 60 -8.41 -4.09 12.97
N ARG A 61 -7.10 -4.30 13.16
CA ARG A 61 -6.40 -4.20 14.45
C ARG A 61 -5.22 -3.22 14.44
N GLN A 62 -5.13 -2.31 13.46
CA GLN A 62 -4.08 -1.29 13.50
C GLN A 62 -4.37 -0.24 14.57
N ILE A 63 -3.66 -0.36 15.69
CA ILE A 63 -3.59 0.63 16.76
C ILE A 63 -2.10 0.85 17.07
N PRO A 64 -1.58 2.09 17.01
CA PRO A 64 -2.27 3.34 16.62
C PRO A 64 -2.58 3.41 15.10
N PRO A 65 -3.55 4.25 14.69
CA PRO A 65 -3.80 4.52 13.28
C PRO A 65 -2.54 5.10 12.62
N ARG A 66 -2.17 4.57 11.45
CA ARG A 66 -0.96 4.97 10.72
C ARG A 66 -1.20 6.07 9.67
N TRP A 67 -2.46 6.49 9.51
CA TRP A 67 -2.89 7.56 8.59
C TRP A 67 -2.35 7.33 7.16
N GLN A 68 -2.49 6.10 6.66
CA GLN A 68 -1.84 5.68 5.43
C GLN A 68 -2.45 6.38 4.21
N SER A 69 -3.76 6.57 4.18
CA SER A 69 -4.46 7.35 3.16
C SER A 69 -3.90 8.77 3.03
N ALA A 70 -3.68 9.48 4.14
CA ALA A 70 -3.09 10.82 4.13
C ALA A 70 -1.63 10.82 3.62
N ARG A 71 -0.84 9.82 4.00
CA ARG A 71 0.55 9.66 3.53
C ARG A 71 0.60 9.40 2.02
N VAL A 72 -0.33 8.60 1.50
CA VAL A 72 -0.45 8.39 0.06
C VAL A 72 -0.91 9.67 -0.63
N ALA A 73 -1.93 10.37 -0.11
CA ALA A 73 -2.42 11.63 -0.67
C ALA A 73 -1.29 12.65 -0.85
N TYR A 74 -0.47 12.83 0.20
CA TYR A 74 0.71 13.68 0.16
C TYR A 74 1.73 13.22 -0.88
N ALA A 75 2.04 11.92 -0.93
CA ALA A 75 3.01 11.38 -1.88
C ALA A 75 2.58 11.49 -3.34
N LEU A 76 1.27 11.42 -3.61
CA LEU A 76 0.71 11.57 -4.95
C LEU A 76 0.63 13.03 -5.40
N GLY A 77 0.75 14.00 -4.48
CA GLY A 77 0.51 15.41 -4.79
C GLY A 77 -0.98 15.73 -4.97
N ALA A 78 -1.87 15.03 -4.24
CA ALA A 78 -3.29 15.34 -4.23
C ALA A 78 -3.56 16.72 -3.62
N ARG A 79 -4.76 17.27 -3.87
CA ARG A 79 -5.20 18.54 -3.28
C ARG A 79 -5.24 18.47 -1.76
N GLU A 80 -5.06 19.63 -1.11
CA GLU A 80 -5.10 19.75 0.35
C GLU A 80 -6.47 19.39 0.96
N ASP A 81 -7.55 19.51 0.19
CA ASP A 81 -8.92 19.23 0.61
C ASP A 81 -9.42 17.83 0.20
N VAL A 82 -8.54 16.96 -0.32
CA VAL A 82 -8.91 15.58 -0.65
C VAL A 82 -9.36 14.82 0.59
N ALA A 83 -10.48 14.10 0.50
CA ALA A 83 -10.97 13.32 1.61
C ALA A 83 -10.17 12.01 1.75
N ALA A 84 -9.46 11.81 2.87
CA ALA A 84 -8.59 10.66 3.09
C ALA A 84 -9.12 9.76 4.22
N PHE A 85 -9.30 8.46 3.94
CA PHE A 85 -9.88 7.51 4.88
C PHE A 85 -9.07 6.22 4.99
N ASP A 86 -8.70 5.84 6.21
CA ASP A 86 -8.20 4.50 6.53
C ASP A 86 -9.39 3.61 6.92
N VAL A 87 -9.73 2.63 6.09
CA VAL A 87 -10.96 1.84 6.23
C VAL A 87 -10.65 0.37 6.53
N PRO A 88 -11.25 -0.22 7.58
CA PRO A 88 -10.99 -1.60 7.95
C PRO A 88 -11.65 -2.60 6.98
N GLY A 89 -10.83 -3.19 6.11
CA GLY A 89 -11.19 -4.26 5.19
C GLY A 89 -11.84 -3.82 3.88
N GLN A 90 -11.60 -4.61 2.83
CA GLN A 90 -11.99 -4.30 1.44
C GLN A 90 -13.50 -4.09 1.26
N ARG A 91 -14.35 -4.91 1.90
CA ARG A 91 -15.80 -4.81 1.77
C ARG A 91 -16.32 -3.45 2.23
N THR A 92 -15.84 -2.97 3.37
CA THR A 92 -16.20 -1.66 3.92
C THR A 92 -15.72 -0.54 3.01
N ALA A 93 -14.47 -0.61 2.52
CA ALA A 93 -13.92 0.38 1.61
C ALA A 93 -14.71 0.49 0.30
N ARG A 94 -15.10 -0.64 -0.29
CA ARG A 94 -15.92 -0.67 -1.50
C ARG A 94 -17.33 -0.14 -1.26
N SER A 95 -17.96 -0.50 -0.14
CA SER A 95 -19.26 0.05 0.25
C SER A 95 -19.20 1.57 0.43
N MET A 96 -18.14 2.07 1.06
CA MET A 96 -17.93 3.49 1.25
C MET A 96 -17.68 4.21 -0.08
N ALA A 97 -16.79 3.69 -0.93
CA ALA A 97 -16.54 4.29 -2.24
C ALA A 97 -17.81 4.39 -3.09
N LYS A 98 -18.65 3.35 -3.08
CA LYS A 98 -19.96 3.37 -3.77
C LYS A 98 -20.92 4.41 -3.20
N ALA A 99 -20.92 4.59 -1.88
CA ALA A 99 -21.77 5.59 -1.24
C ALA A 99 -21.32 7.01 -1.57
N LEU A 100 -20.01 7.25 -1.66
CA LEU A 100 -19.46 8.54 -2.06
C LEU A 100 -19.77 8.85 -3.53
N SER A 101 -19.63 7.87 -4.43
CA SER A 101 -19.90 8.02 -5.87
C SER A 101 -21.37 7.78 -6.25
N ALA A 102 -22.32 8.00 -5.34
CA ALA A 102 -23.74 7.84 -5.64
C ALA A 102 -24.25 8.95 -6.58
N PRO A 103 -25.21 8.68 -7.47
CA PRO A 103 -25.76 9.70 -8.36
C PRO A 103 -26.31 10.90 -7.58
N GLY A 104 -25.86 12.11 -7.94
CA GLY A 104 -26.24 13.35 -7.28
C GLY A 104 -25.24 13.84 -6.22
N GLU A 105 -24.25 13.02 -5.86
CA GLU A 105 -23.14 13.44 -5.01
C GLU A 105 -22.07 14.18 -5.82
N PRO A 106 -21.34 15.13 -5.20
CA PRO A 106 -20.28 15.88 -5.89
C PRO A 106 -18.99 15.07 -6.11
N VAL A 107 -18.85 13.89 -5.48
CA VAL A 107 -17.63 13.07 -5.52
C VAL A 107 -17.60 12.24 -6.79
N ARG A 108 -16.65 12.53 -7.67
CA ARG A 108 -16.52 11.90 -8.99
C ARG A 108 -15.37 10.90 -9.07
N ARG A 109 -14.28 11.12 -8.33
CA ARG A 109 -13.06 10.31 -8.46
C ARG A 109 -12.58 9.81 -7.11
N VAL A 110 -12.83 8.52 -6.86
CA VAL A 110 -12.45 7.84 -5.62
C VAL A 110 -11.36 6.82 -5.91
N LEU A 111 -10.18 7.01 -5.32
CA LEU A 111 -9.10 6.03 -5.39
C LEU A 111 -9.17 5.09 -4.18
N VAL A 112 -9.30 3.78 -4.43
CA VAL A 112 -9.28 2.75 -3.38
C VAL A 112 -7.98 1.96 -3.46
N ILE A 113 -7.26 1.88 -2.35
CA ILE A 113 -5.94 1.26 -2.24
C ILE A 113 -6.02 0.05 -1.31
N GLU A 114 -5.69 -1.12 -1.84
CA GLU A 114 -5.65 -2.38 -1.11
C GLU A 114 -4.18 -2.78 -0.93
N ALA A 115 -3.59 -2.44 0.21
CA ALA A 115 -2.16 -2.65 0.47
C ALA A 115 -1.86 -3.62 1.63
N GLU A 116 -2.87 -3.98 2.43
CA GLU A 116 -2.69 -4.88 3.57
C GLU A 116 -3.37 -6.23 3.34
N GLY A 117 -2.57 -7.30 3.32
CA GLY A 117 -3.00 -8.66 3.02
C GLY A 117 -1.83 -9.52 2.52
N THR A 118 -2.11 -10.73 2.02
CA THR A 118 -1.10 -11.62 1.41
C THR A 118 -0.86 -11.34 -0.08
N GLY A 119 -1.64 -10.44 -0.67
CA GLY A 119 -1.52 -10.04 -2.08
C GLY A 119 -0.56 -8.86 -2.28
N GLN A 120 -0.14 -8.65 -3.53
CA GLN A 120 0.54 -7.41 -3.91
C GLN A 120 -0.39 -6.21 -3.69
N PRO A 121 0.14 -5.07 -3.19
CA PRO A 121 -0.63 -3.84 -3.12
C PRO A 121 -1.22 -3.47 -4.47
N SER A 122 -2.49 -3.09 -4.47
CA SER A 122 -3.22 -2.71 -5.67
C SER A 122 -4.02 -1.43 -5.42
N ALA A 123 -4.36 -0.75 -6.50
CA ALA A 123 -5.23 0.41 -6.46
C ALA A 123 -6.30 0.28 -7.55
N SER A 124 -7.46 0.88 -7.30
CA SER A 124 -8.56 0.92 -8.25
C SER A 124 -9.22 2.30 -8.19
N LEU A 125 -9.55 2.83 -9.36
CA LEU A 125 -10.23 4.11 -9.48
C LEU A 125 -11.72 3.85 -9.72
N ILE A 126 -12.56 4.46 -8.90
CA ILE A 126 -14.01 4.46 -9.06
C ILE A 126 -14.40 5.84 -9.59
N LEU A 127 -15.13 5.83 -10.69
CA LEU A 127 -15.67 7.02 -11.35
C LEU A 127 -17.17 7.08 -11.10
N GLY A 128 -17.63 8.19 -10.52
CA GLY A 128 -19.04 8.52 -10.27
C GLY A 128 -19.68 9.29 -11.43
#